data_AF-A0A671M7G8-F1
#
_entry.id   AF-A0A671M7G8-F1
#
_cell.length_a   1.000
_cell.length_b   1.000
_cell.length_c   1.000
_cell.angle_alpha   90.00
_cell.angle_beta   90.00
_cell.angle_gamma   90.00
#
_symmetry.space_group_name_H-M   'P 1'
#
loop_
_entity.id
_entity.type
_entity.pdbx_description
1 polymer ?
#
loop_
_entity_poly.entity_id
_entity_poly.type
_entity_poly.pdbx_seq_one_letter_code
_entity_poly.pdbx_strand_id
1 'polypeptide(L)'
;MGLLDDRQIDYYNSDGHRKIPKQQWMKEKMQEDYWEKGTQSRKRSLIHFNLQIHNVHVLQWRHGCEIEKQGSEVNISIELTLY
;
A
#
# COMPACT_ATOMS: atom_id res chain seq x y z
N MET A 1 5.00 -0.41 2.23
CA MET A 1 4.17 -1.09 3.26
C MET A 1 2.76 -0.52 3.23
N GLY A 2 1.76 -1.24 3.73
CA GLY A 2 0.40 -0.73 3.91
C GLY A 2 0.10 -0.45 5.38
N LEU A 3 -0.54 0.68 5.65
CA LEU A 3 -0.98 1.11 6.98
C LEU A 3 -2.50 1.29 7.00
N LEU A 4 -3.13 0.94 8.11
CA LEU A 4 -4.52 1.27 8.45
C LEU A 4 -4.53 1.72 9.91
N ASP A 5 -4.94 2.96 10.17
CA ASP A 5 -4.93 3.56 11.51
C ASP A 5 -3.57 3.38 12.22
N ASP A 6 -2.48 3.77 11.52
CA ASP A 6 -1.08 3.62 11.94
C ASP A 6 -0.60 2.19 12.21
N ARG A 7 -1.43 1.17 11.94
CA ARG A 7 -1.08 -0.24 12.09
C ARG A 7 -0.65 -0.82 10.76
N GLN A 8 0.46 -1.54 10.77
CA GLN A 8 0.92 -2.25 9.59
C GLN A 8 -0.05 -3.40 9.25
N ILE A 9 -0.63 -3.32 8.06
CA ILE A 9 -1.60 -4.31 7.58
C ILE A 9 -0.97 -5.30 6.57
N ASP A 10 0.01 -4.83 5.80
CA ASP A 10 0.72 -5.65 4.82
C ASP A 10 2.18 -5.25 4.65
N TYR A 11 2.93 -6.15 4.02
CA TYR A 11 4.32 -5.94 3.63
C TYR A 11 4.57 -6.44 2.20
N TYR A 12 5.49 -5.77 1.51
CA TYR A 12 5.99 -6.13 0.20
C TYR A 12 7.46 -5.69 0.10
N ASN A 13 8.32 -6.56 -0.43
CA ASN A 13 9.72 -6.25 -0.76
C ASN A 13 10.07 -6.73 -2.17
N SER A 14 11.22 -6.27 -2.68
CA SER A 14 11.78 -6.68 -3.96
C SER A 14 12.10 -8.17 -3.99
N ASP A 15 12.52 -8.78 -2.90
CA ASP A 15 13.03 -10.16 -2.95
C ASP A 15 11.88 -11.18 -3.05
N GLY A 16 10.85 -11.00 -2.23
CA GLY A 16 9.69 -11.90 -2.19
C GLY A 16 8.67 -11.61 -3.29
N HIS A 17 8.68 -10.40 -3.87
CA HIS A 17 7.78 -9.96 -4.93
C HIS A 17 6.29 -10.27 -4.69
N ARG A 18 5.87 -10.38 -3.43
CA ARG A 18 4.53 -10.80 -3.01
C ARG A 18 4.04 -9.90 -1.87
N LYS A 19 2.77 -9.52 -1.94
CA LYS A 19 2.08 -8.81 -0.85
C LYS A 19 1.71 -9.83 0.24
N ILE A 20 2.23 -9.64 1.45
CA ILE A 20 2.05 -10.56 2.57
C ILE A 20 1.17 -9.89 3.64
N PRO A 21 0.05 -10.51 4.08
CA PRO A 21 -0.73 -10.01 5.21
C PRO A 21 0.10 -10.00 6.50
N LYS A 22 -0.06 -8.95 7.31
CA LYS A 22 0.50 -8.88 8.66
C LYS A 22 -0.55 -9.07 9.76
N GLN A 23 -1.82 -8.87 9.42
CA GLN A 23 -2.94 -8.99 10.37
C GLN A 23 -3.77 -10.25 10.10
N GLN A 24 -4.09 -10.99 11.16
CA GLN A 24 -4.82 -12.25 11.05
C GLN A 24 -6.21 -12.08 10.44
N TRP A 25 -6.94 -11.04 10.86
CA TRP A 25 -8.27 -10.74 10.34
C TRP A 25 -8.29 -10.47 8.84
N MET A 26 -7.23 -9.89 8.27
CA MET A 26 -7.14 -9.72 6.82
C MET A 26 -6.85 -11.02 6.10
N LYS A 27 -6.04 -11.90 6.68
CA LYS A 27 -5.78 -13.22 6.11
C LYS A 27 -7.07 -14.05 6.05
N GLU A 28 -7.92 -13.93 7.07
CA GLU A 28 -9.17 -14.69 7.17
C GLU A 28 -10.31 -14.09 6.34
N LYS A 29 -10.39 -12.75 6.24
CA LYS A 29 -11.51 -12.06 5.57
C LYS A 29 -11.26 -11.70 4.11
N MET A 30 -10.01 -11.52 3.70
CA MET A 30 -9.69 -11.11 2.32
C MET A 30 -9.53 -12.32 1.43
N GLN A 31 -10.15 -12.26 0.26
CA GLN A 31 -10.02 -13.29 -0.77
C GLN A 31 -8.61 -13.29 -1.39
N GLU A 32 -8.25 -14.40 -2.03
CA GLU A 32 -6.93 -14.56 -2.65
C GLU A 32 -6.68 -13.52 -3.75
N ASP A 33 -7.71 -13.18 -4.54
CA ASP A 33 -7.63 -12.22 -5.64
C ASP A 33 -7.22 -10.80 -5.16
N TYR A 34 -7.62 -10.40 -3.95
CA TYR A 34 -7.18 -9.15 -3.32
C TYR A 34 -5.65 -9.10 -3.18
N TRP A 35 -5.04 -10.21 -2.76
CA TRP A 35 -3.59 -10.32 -2.58
C TRP A 35 -2.85 -10.36 -3.91
N GLU A 36 -3.41 -11.04 -4.91
CA GLU A 36 -2.84 -11.10 -6.26
C GLU A 36 -2.86 -9.74 -6.95
N LYS A 37 -4.03 -9.08 -6.97
CA LYS A 37 -4.18 -7.72 -7.53
C LYS A 37 -3.24 -6.73 -6.83
N GLY A 38 -3.17 -6.79 -5.50
CA GLY A 38 -2.25 -5.98 -4.72
C GLY A 38 -0.78 -6.25 -5.06
N THR A 39 -0.41 -7.52 -5.26
CA THR A 39 0.95 -7.91 -5.67
C THR A 39 1.30 -7.37 -7.05
N GLN A 40 0.39 -7.48 -8.03
CA GLN A 40 0.61 -6.95 -9.36
C GLN A 40 0.77 -5.42 -9.36
N SER A 41 -0.07 -4.71 -8.58
CA SER A 41 0.03 -3.26 -8.42
C SER A 41 1.41 -2.85 -7.88
N ARG A 42 1.88 -3.48 -6.79
CA ARG A 42 3.20 -3.20 -6.21
C ARG A 42 4.36 -3.50 -7.18
N LYS A 43 4.26 -4.58 -7.97
CA LYS A 43 5.25 -4.89 -9.03
C LYS A 43 5.34 -3.77 -10.07
N ARG A 44 4.20 -3.28 -10.58
CA ARG A 44 4.18 -2.19 -11.56
C ARG A 44 4.78 -0.90 -10.99
N SER A 45 4.44 -0.56 -9.74
CA SER A 45 5.02 0.60 -9.07
C SER A 45 6.54 0.48 -8.91
N LEU A 46 7.05 -0.68 -8.51
CA LEU A 46 8.49 -0.90 -8.36
C LEU A 46 9.24 -0.70 -9.69
N ILE A 47 8.73 -1.25 -10.80
CA ILE A 47 9.32 -1.05 -12.13
C ILE A 47 9.32 0.44 -12.49
N HIS A 48 8.20 1.14 -12.27
CA HIS A 48 8.09 2.57 -12.55
C HIS A 48 9.10 3.40 -11.77
N PHE A 49 9.36 3.08 -10.50
CA PHE A 49 10.36 3.78 -9.70
C PHE A 49 11.79 3.48 -10.13
N ASN A 50 12.10 2.22 -10.44
CA ASN A 50 13.44 1.85 -10.89
C ASN A 50 13.84 2.55 -12.19
N LEU A 51 12.88 2.81 -13.09
CA LEU A 51 13.14 3.54 -14.34
C LEU A 51 13.45 5.03 -14.14
N GLN A 52 13.06 5.62 -13.00
CA GLN A 52 13.30 7.03 -12.70
C GLN A 52 14.63 7.29 -11.98
N ILE A 53 15.29 6.24 -11.50
CA ILE A 53 16.47 6.35 -10.63
C ILE A 53 17.71 5.93 -11.41
N HIS A 54 18.59 6.90 -11.71
CA HIS A 54 19.83 6.66 -12.47
C HIS A 54 21.09 6.57 -11.58
N ASN A 55 21.02 7.05 -10.33
CA ASN A 55 22.10 7.07 -9.35
C ASN A 55 21.59 6.57 -7.98
N VAL A 56 22.45 6.51 -6.96
CA VAL A 56 22.05 6.13 -5.60
C VAL A 56 21.17 7.22 -4.99
N HIS A 57 19.88 6.92 -4.83
CA HIS A 57 18.88 7.78 -4.20
C HIS A 57 17.96 6.97 -3.30
N VAL A 58 17.35 7.64 -2.33
CA VAL A 58 16.25 7.09 -1.53
C VAL A 58 14.97 7.80 -1.97
N LEU A 59 13.96 7.02 -2.36
CA LEU A 59 12.65 7.53 -2.75
C LEU A 59 11.60 7.01 -1.77
N GLN A 60 10.83 7.91 -1.16
CA GLN A 60 9.76 7.56 -0.25
C GLN A 60 8.43 8.15 -0.71
N TRP A 61 7.43 7.28 -0.89
CA TRP A 61 6.11 7.68 -1.35
C TRP A 61 5.01 7.09 -0.47
N ARG A 62 4.13 7.97 0.02
CA ARG A 62 2.92 7.61 0.76
C ARG A 62 1.72 7.92 -0.12
N HIS A 63 0.90 6.90 -0.38
CA HIS A 63 -0.36 7.02 -1.09
C HIS A 63 -1.45 6.36 -0.23
N GLY A 64 -2.57 7.04 -0.04
CA GLY A 64 -3.64 6.55 0.82
C GLY A 64 -4.91 7.38 0.72
N CYS A 65 -5.87 7.04 1.56
CA CYS A 65 -7.06 7.82 1.78
C CYS A 65 -7.40 7.81 3.27
N GLU A 66 -8.10 8.83 3.71
CA GLU A 66 -8.67 8.91 5.04
C GLU A 66 -10.18 9.09 4.91
N ILE A 67 -10.92 8.45 5.83
CA ILE A 67 -12.37 8.49 5.86
C ILE A 67 -12.77 9.02 7.22
N GLU A 68 -13.41 10.19 7.24
CA GLU A 68 -13.93 10.81 8.44
C GLU A 68 -15.45 10.74 8.44
N LYS A 69 -16.03 10.30 9.55
CA LYS A 69 -17.49 10.23 9.71
C LYS A 69 -17.95 11.27 10.74
N GLN A 70 -18.74 12.25 10.30
CA GLN A 70 -19.36 13.25 11.16
C GLN A 70 -20.88 13.05 11.15
N GLY A 71 -21.39 12.33 12.14
CA GLY A 71 -22.82 11.97 12.20
C GLY A 71 -23.24 11.05 11.05
N SER A 72 -24.12 11.53 10.18
CA SER A 72 -24.55 10.84 8.95
C SER A 72 -23.67 11.14 7.74
N GLU A 73 -22.81 12.16 7.80
CA GLU A 73 -21.94 12.55 6.70
C GLU A 73 -20.64 11.74 6.70
N VAL A 74 -20.16 11.39 5.51
CA VAL A 74 -18.90 10.67 5.28
C VAL A 74 -18.04 11.50 4.35
N ASN A 75 -16.89 11.94 4.85
CA ASN A 75 -15.89 12.67 4.09
C ASN A 75 -14.74 11.73 3.73
N ILE A 76 -14.31 11.77 2.47
CA ILE A 76 -13.19 10.97 1.98
C ILE A 76 -12.14 11.92 1.43
N SER A 77 -10.92 11.85 1.96
CA SER A 77 -9.75 12.57 1.46
C SER A 77 -8.75 11.58 0.85
N ILE A 78 -8.04 12.01 -0.19
CA ILE A 78 -6.97 11.23 -0.82
C ILE A 78 -5.64 11.92 -0.46
N GLU A 79 -4.67 11.15 0.04
CA GLU A 79 -3.35 11.65 0.38
C GLU A 79 -2.27 11.07 -0.55
N LEU A 80 -1.42 11.98 -1.04
CA LEU A 80 -0.22 11.67 -1.81
C LEU A 80 0.92 12.52 -1.25
N THR A 81 1.92 11.88 -0.65
CA THR A 81 3.09 12.58 -0.08
C THR A 81 4.36 11.95 -0.61
N LEU A 82 5.25 12.77 -1.16
CA LEU A 82 6.60 12.40 -1.57
C LEU A 82 7.59 13.01 -0.58
N TYR A 83 8.52 12.20 -0.08
CA TYR A 83 9.60 12.60 0.83
C TYR A 83 10.95 12.38 0.15
#